data_AF-A0AAW9X8T0-F1
#
_entry.id   AF-A0AAW9X8T0-F1
#
_cell.length_a   1.000
_cell.length_b   1.000
_cell.length_c   1.000
_cell.angle_alpha   90.00
_cell.angle_beta   90.00
_cell.angle_gamma   90.00
#
_symmetry.space_group_name_H-M   'P 1'
#
loop_
_entity.id
_entity.type
_entity.pdbx_description
1 polymer ?
#
loop_
_entity_poly.entity_id
_entity_poly.type
_entity_poly.pdbx_seq_one_letter_code
_entity_poly.pdbx_strand_id
1 'polypeptide(L)'
;LDGSLDVDEIDFTSLELMREVRTEDGKYLDILIRHDEFIIGIEHKVLADTYNPFPSYVSLIDSYGGNNQNLFRCILKPDGNCAKGVDGWQLINYSLLLETAIRRLGLEMMNQEFSKWAVFYQEFLSHLKKLSEVSMDKVSDKNVDFVTENFTALIKSVQLLEMYQNAITEEAKSVVSEVLPDIHIATGINNWKGYYKAIHLMPGCWGQGKTGITLVYRPSEDVRDEAEFYVYGWIH
;
A
#
# COMPACT_ATOMS: atom_id res chain seq x y z
N LEU A 1 6.72 21.86 23.97
CA LEU A 1 6.46 20.58 24.66
C LEU A 1 6.52 20.89 26.14
N ASP A 2 5.42 20.64 26.85
CA ASP A 2 5.39 20.77 28.31
C ASP A 2 6.41 19.77 28.89
N GLY A 3 7.29 20.23 29.76
CA GLY A 3 8.49 19.51 30.21
C GLY A 3 8.20 18.43 31.24
N SER A 4 7.07 17.73 31.12
CA SER A 4 6.57 16.80 32.14
C SER A 4 7.10 15.37 32.01
N LEU A 5 7.61 14.98 30.84
CA LEU A 5 8.20 13.66 30.58
C LEU A 5 9.68 13.82 30.24
N ASP A 6 10.55 13.31 31.11
CA ASP A 6 11.96 13.15 30.77
C ASP A 6 12.12 11.94 29.84
N VAL A 7 12.25 12.23 28.55
CA VAL A 7 12.32 11.21 27.51
C VAL A 7 13.53 10.29 27.67
N ASP A 8 14.58 10.75 28.36
CA ASP A 8 15.81 9.99 28.54
C ASP A 8 15.69 8.96 29.70
N GLU A 9 14.63 9.06 30.52
CA GLU A 9 14.34 8.14 31.63
C GLU A 9 13.15 7.20 31.35
N ILE A 10 12.55 7.25 30.16
CA ILE A 10 11.39 6.41 29.81
C ILE A 10 11.80 4.93 29.71
N ASP A 11 11.14 4.08 30.50
CA ASP A 11 11.20 2.63 30.35
C ASP A 11 10.26 2.14 29.25
N PHE A 12 10.79 1.83 28.08
CA PHE A 12 9.99 1.38 26.93
C PHE A 12 9.43 -0.06 27.04
N THR A 13 9.57 -0.76 28.17
CA THR A 13 9.12 -2.15 28.33
C THR A 13 7.61 -2.34 28.14
N SER A 14 6.79 -1.34 28.47
CA SER A 14 5.32 -1.39 28.31
C SER A 14 4.83 -0.91 26.94
N LEU A 15 5.74 -0.59 26.01
CA LEU A 15 5.38 0.04 24.73
C LEU A 15 4.70 -0.95 23.77
N GLU A 16 3.51 -0.60 23.32
CA GLU A 16 2.74 -1.32 22.30
C GLU A 16 2.51 -0.44 21.07
N LEU A 17 2.67 -1.01 19.88
CA LEU A 17 2.45 -0.35 18.59
C LEU A 17 1.30 -1.02 17.84
N MET A 18 0.31 -0.23 17.45
CA MET A 18 -0.84 -0.67 16.64
C MET A 18 -0.90 0.16 15.36
N ARG A 19 -1.33 -0.46 14.25
CA ARG A 19 -1.52 0.19 12.95
C ARG A 19 -2.97 0.02 12.50
N GLU A 20 -3.47 0.98 11.71
CA GLU A 20 -4.83 0.95 11.15
C GLU A 20 -5.87 0.66 12.24
N VAL A 21 -5.85 1.45 13.31
CA VAL A 21 -6.73 1.23 14.46
C VAL A 21 -8.13 1.71 14.12
N ARG A 22 -9.09 0.78 14.14
CA ARG A 22 -10.46 1.04 13.75
C ARG A 22 -11.20 1.82 14.84
N THR A 23 -11.78 2.95 14.45
CA THR A 23 -12.74 3.76 15.22
C THR A 23 -14.13 3.11 15.24
N GLU A 24 -14.99 3.52 16.18
CA GLU A 24 -16.37 3.01 16.29
C GLU A 24 -17.20 3.26 15.02
N ASP A 25 -16.99 4.37 14.32
CA ASP A 25 -17.66 4.73 13.05
C ASP A 25 -17.00 4.09 11.81
N GLY A 26 -16.05 3.17 12.01
CA GLY A 26 -15.45 2.35 10.95
C GLY A 26 -14.36 3.04 10.13
N LYS A 27 -13.83 4.16 10.61
CA LYS A 27 -12.62 4.84 10.09
C LYS A 27 -11.37 4.28 10.74
N TYR A 28 -10.19 4.62 10.23
CA TYR A 28 -8.91 4.09 10.70
C TYR A 28 -7.95 5.21 11.04
N LEU A 29 -7.30 5.10 12.20
CA LEU A 29 -6.14 5.91 12.60
C LEU A 29 -4.87 5.15 12.20
N ASP A 30 -3.94 5.83 11.53
CA ASP A 30 -2.79 5.16 10.91
C ASP A 30 -1.90 4.42 11.92
N ILE A 31 -1.53 5.09 13.03
CA ILE A 31 -0.68 4.51 14.08
C ILE A 31 -1.16 4.95 15.47
N LEU A 32 -1.17 4.00 16.41
CA LEU A 32 -1.37 4.25 17.83
C LEU A 32 -0.21 3.61 18.62
N ILE A 33 0.43 4.40 19.48
CA ILE A 33 1.44 3.93 20.43
C ILE A 33 0.82 4.00 21.83
N ARG A 34 0.83 2.89 22.56
CA ARG A 34 0.40 2.83 23.96
C ARG A 34 1.61 2.57 24.86
N HIS A 35 1.65 3.30 25.96
CA HIS A 35 2.61 3.13 27.04
C HIS A 35 1.89 3.37 28.37
N ASP A 36 2.46 2.90 29.48
CA ASP A 36 1.85 3.08 30.81
C ASP A 36 1.78 4.56 31.23
N GLU A 37 2.65 5.41 30.69
CA GLU A 37 2.72 6.85 30.99
C GLU A 37 2.14 7.76 29.91
N PHE A 38 2.01 7.28 28.68
CA PHE A 38 1.56 8.10 27.55
C PHE A 38 0.87 7.28 26.45
N ILE A 39 0.07 7.98 25.65
CA ILE A 39 -0.55 7.44 24.45
C ILE A 39 -0.29 8.43 23.33
N ILE A 40 0.13 7.93 22.17
CA ILE A 40 0.39 8.76 20.99
C ILE A 40 -0.46 8.25 19.84
N GLY A 41 -1.40 9.07 19.38
CA GLY A 41 -2.07 8.87 18.10
C GLY A 41 -1.36 9.63 16.99
N ILE A 42 -1.05 8.94 15.89
CA ILE A 42 -0.37 9.51 14.74
C ILE A 42 -1.24 9.32 13.51
N GLU A 43 -1.54 10.42 12.85
CA GLU A 43 -2.11 10.44 11.51
C GLU A 43 -1.00 10.80 10.52
N HIS A 44 -0.80 9.98 9.49
CA HIS A 44 0.26 10.11 8.51
C HIS A 44 -0.27 10.66 7.18
N LYS A 45 0.16 11.87 6.82
CA LYS A 45 -0.26 12.57 5.61
C LYS A 45 0.88 12.70 4.62
N VAL A 46 0.95 11.77 3.67
CA VAL A 46 1.98 11.83 2.61
C VAL A 46 1.57 12.80 1.49
N LEU A 47 0.40 12.59 0.87
CA LEU A 47 -0.07 13.37 -0.29
C LEU A 47 -1.38 14.13 -0.05
N ALA A 48 -2.17 13.70 0.93
CA ALA A 48 -3.48 14.26 1.20
C ALA A 48 -3.40 15.51 2.12
N ASP A 49 -4.37 16.41 1.96
CA ASP A 49 -4.66 17.51 2.90
C ASP A 49 -5.47 16.98 4.12
N THR A 50 -5.86 17.86 5.04
CA THR A 50 -6.59 17.51 6.26
C THR A 50 -8.11 17.41 6.07
N TYR A 51 -8.58 16.31 5.47
CA TYR A 51 -10.02 15.98 5.37
C TYR A 51 -10.45 14.80 6.27
N ASN A 52 -9.58 14.38 7.19
CA ASN A 52 -9.81 13.18 8.00
C ASN A 52 -10.79 13.40 9.16
N PRO A 53 -11.43 12.32 9.65
CA PRO A 53 -12.36 12.36 10.77
C PRO A 53 -11.62 12.49 12.12
N PHE A 54 -10.90 13.61 12.31
CA PHE A 54 -10.17 13.90 13.54
C PHE A 54 -10.99 13.79 14.83
N PRO A 55 -12.29 14.17 14.87
CA PRO A 55 -13.12 13.93 16.05
C PRO A 55 -13.26 12.44 16.42
N SER A 56 -13.40 11.55 15.43
CA SER A 56 -13.45 10.10 15.65
C SER A 56 -12.11 9.59 16.17
N TYR A 57 -10.99 10.11 15.66
CA TYR A 57 -9.65 9.75 16.12
C TYR A 57 -9.37 10.22 17.55
N VAL A 58 -9.80 11.43 17.91
CA VAL A 58 -9.70 11.94 19.29
C VAL A 58 -10.46 11.02 20.23
N SER A 59 -11.70 10.68 19.89
CA SER A 59 -12.52 9.78 20.72
C SER A 59 -11.88 8.40 20.89
N LEU A 60 -11.30 7.86 19.81
CA LEU A 60 -10.54 6.61 19.86
C LEU A 60 -9.34 6.72 20.80
N ILE A 61 -8.47 7.71 20.62
CA ILE A 61 -7.27 7.89 21.46
C ILE A 61 -7.65 8.08 22.92
N ASP A 62 -8.69 8.85 23.19
CA ASP A 62 -9.20 9.11 24.54
C ASP A 62 -9.72 7.83 25.21
N SER A 63 -10.32 6.91 24.43
CA SER A 63 -10.81 5.62 24.94
C SER A 63 -9.70 4.68 25.43
N TYR A 64 -8.47 4.85 24.93
CA TYR A 64 -7.31 4.13 25.44
C TYR A 64 -6.74 4.77 26.71
N GLY A 65 -7.08 6.03 27.00
CA GLY A 65 -6.71 6.70 28.23
C GLY A 65 -7.43 6.09 29.43
N GLY A 66 -6.69 5.78 30.48
CA GLY A 66 -7.28 5.21 31.70
C GLY A 66 -6.43 5.32 32.97
N ASN A 67 -5.14 5.64 32.83
CA ASN A 67 -4.18 5.69 33.93
C ASN A 67 -3.53 7.08 34.09
N ASN A 68 -4.28 8.17 33.87
CA ASN A 68 -3.73 9.55 33.82
C ASN A 68 -2.56 9.71 32.82
N GLN A 69 -2.51 8.87 31.78
CA GLN A 69 -1.49 8.94 30.75
C GLN A 69 -1.56 10.27 30.00
N ASN A 70 -0.40 10.78 29.59
CA ASN A 70 -0.33 11.93 28.71
C ASN A 70 -0.80 11.53 27.30
N LEU A 71 -1.82 12.22 26.79
CA LEU A 71 -2.38 11.97 25.46
C LEU A 71 -1.78 12.92 24.44
N PHE A 72 -0.99 12.37 23.52
CA PHE A 72 -0.41 13.09 22.40
C PHE A 72 -1.11 12.73 21.10
N ARG A 73 -1.30 13.73 20.24
CA ARG A 73 -1.88 13.56 18.91
C ARG A 73 -1.02 14.33 17.93
N CYS A 74 -0.57 13.67 16.88
CA CYS A 74 0.26 14.33 15.88
C CYS A 74 -0.12 13.97 14.45
N ILE A 75 0.01 14.95 13.58
CA ILE A 75 -0.05 14.78 12.14
C ILE A 75 1.40 14.73 11.66
N LEU A 76 1.83 13.57 11.18
CA LEU A 76 3.13 13.38 10.58
C LEU A 76 3.03 13.59 9.07
N LYS A 77 3.87 14.44 8.48
CA LYS A 77 3.83 14.67 7.02
C LYS A 77 5.20 14.98 6.40
N PRO A 78 5.39 14.77 5.08
CA PRO A 78 6.51 15.32 4.35
C PRO A 78 6.50 16.86 4.39
N ASP A 79 7.69 17.46 4.25
CA ASP A 79 7.85 18.92 4.25
C ASP A 79 7.05 19.61 3.13
N GLY A 80 7.00 18.98 1.95
CA GLY A 80 6.27 19.50 0.79
C GLY A 80 4.74 19.30 0.82
N ASN A 81 4.20 18.62 1.84
CA ASN A 81 2.75 18.39 1.94
C ASN A 81 2.01 19.64 2.48
N CYS A 82 0.84 19.96 1.90
CA CYS A 82 0.05 21.15 2.20
C CYS A 82 -0.89 21.03 3.43
N ALA A 83 -0.95 19.87 4.08
CA ALA A 83 -1.80 19.59 5.23
C ALA A 83 -1.61 20.64 6.32
N LYS A 84 -2.74 21.25 6.72
CA LYS A 84 -2.77 22.29 7.75
C LYS A 84 -2.82 21.68 9.14
N GLY A 85 -2.41 22.48 10.14
CA GLY A 85 -2.59 22.11 11.54
C GLY A 85 -4.07 21.93 11.88
N VAL A 86 -4.36 20.97 12.75
CA VAL A 86 -5.68 20.72 13.31
C VAL A 86 -5.59 21.01 14.81
N ASP A 87 -6.62 21.66 15.36
CA ASP A 87 -6.61 22.00 16.78
C ASP A 87 -6.48 20.75 17.65
N GLY A 88 -5.62 20.82 18.69
CA GLY A 88 -5.27 19.67 19.52
C GLY A 88 -4.34 18.63 18.88
N TRP A 89 -3.88 18.83 17.64
CA TRP A 89 -2.91 17.96 16.95
C TRP A 89 -1.62 18.70 16.64
N GLN A 90 -0.49 18.13 17.06
CA GLN A 90 0.82 18.67 16.72
C GLN A 90 1.18 18.32 15.28
N LEU A 91 1.49 19.33 14.47
CA LEU A 91 1.97 19.12 13.10
C LEU A 91 3.48 18.88 13.11
N ILE A 92 3.91 17.70 12.70
CA ILE A 92 5.32 17.29 12.67
C ILE A 92 5.69 16.99 11.22
N ASN A 93 6.68 17.72 10.70
CA ASN A 93 7.25 17.42 9.40
C ASN A 93 8.39 16.40 9.53
N TYR A 94 8.68 15.69 8.45
CA TYR A 94 9.81 14.76 8.39
C TYR A 94 11.14 15.42 8.74
N SER A 95 11.43 16.62 8.25
CA SER A 95 12.66 17.35 8.61
C SER A 95 12.85 17.47 10.12
N LEU A 96 11.80 17.88 10.85
CA LEU A 96 11.82 18.04 12.30
C LEU A 96 12.00 16.69 13.02
N LEU A 97 11.28 15.66 12.56
CA LEU A 97 11.39 14.31 13.10
C LEU A 97 12.82 13.77 12.91
N LEU A 98 13.38 13.91 11.70
CA LEU A 98 14.71 13.46 11.33
C LEU A 98 15.80 14.18 12.12
N GLU A 99 15.72 15.50 12.21
CA GLU A 99 16.68 16.29 12.98
C GLU A 99 16.73 15.82 14.45
N THR A 100 15.55 15.62 15.04
CA THR A 100 15.42 15.17 16.43
C THR A 100 15.90 13.73 16.61
N ALA A 101 15.51 12.83 15.70
CA ALA A 101 15.90 11.42 15.72
C ALA A 101 17.41 11.22 15.54
N ILE A 102 18.02 11.90 14.58
CA ILE A 102 19.47 11.81 14.31
C ILE A 102 20.27 12.36 15.49
N ARG A 103 19.85 13.50 16.06
CA ARG A 103 20.50 14.08 17.24
C ARG A 103 20.47 13.12 18.43
N ARG A 104 19.34 12.46 18.70
CA ARG A 104 19.21 11.47 19.79
C ARG A 104 20.00 10.19 19.51
N LEU A 105 19.94 9.68 18.28
CA LEU A 105 20.73 8.51 17.88
C LEU A 105 22.23 8.71 18.09
N GLY A 106 22.75 9.91 17.79
CA GLY A 106 24.15 10.24 18.05
C GLY A 106 24.54 10.10 19.53
N LEU A 107 23.64 10.46 20.45
CA LEU A 107 23.85 10.33 21.90
C LEU A 107 23.76 8.87 22.35
N GLU A 108 22.79 8.10 21.83
CA GLU A 108 22.61 6.68 22.15
C GLU A 108 23.79 5.83 21.69
N MET A 109 24.29 6.09 20.47
CA MET A 109 25.44 5.38 19.90
C MET A 109 26.75 5.60 20.66
N MET A 110 26.87 6.70 21.42
CA MET A 110 28.03 6.92 22.29
C MET A 110 28.00 6.04 23.55
N ASN A 111 26.81 5.58 23.95
CA ASN A 111 26.58 4.93 25.24
C ASN A 111 26.18 3.44 25.13
N GLN A 112 25.95 2.91 23.92
CA GLN A 112 25.53 1.53 23.69
C GLN A 112 26.42 0.76 22.71
N GLU A 113 26.47 -0.56 22.86
CA GLU A 113 27.13 -1.45 21.90
C GLU A 113 26.37 -1.48 20.56
N PHE A 114 27.13 -1.47 19.46
CA PHE A 114 26.58 -1.46 18.11
C PHE A 114 25.70 -2.70 17.86
N SER A 115 24.41 -2.48 17.56
CA SER A 115 23.43 -3.54 17.33
C SER A 115 22.88 -3.53 15.89
N LYS A 116 22.37 -4.69 15.43
CA LYS A 116 21.66 -4.77 14.13
C LYS A 116 20.47 -3.80 14.04
N TRP A 117 19.86 -3.48 15.18
CA TRP A 117 18.73 -2.55 15.25
C TRP A 117 19.15 -1.11 15.03
N ALA A 118 20.35 -0.74 15.47
CA ALA A 118 20.95 0.56 15.16
C ALA A 118 21.17 0.72 13.65
N VAL A 119 21.60 -0.35 12.96
CA VAL A 119 21.75 -0.34 11.48
C VAL A 119 20.41 -0.12 10.79
N PHE A 120 19.37 -0.90 11.14
CA PHE A 120 18.05 -0.74 10.54
C PHE A 120 17.44 0.64 10.82
N TYR A 121 17.66 1.18 12.01
CA TYR A 121 17.18 2.51 12.35
C TYR A 121 17.90 3.60 11.53
N GLN A 122 19.21 3.50 11.35
CA GLN A 122 19.96 4.41 10.47
C GLN A 122 19.49 4.33 9.02
N GLU A 123 19.25 3.12 8.49
CA GLU A 123 18.71 2.94 7.14
C GLU A 123 17.31 3.56 7.02
N PHE A 124 16.45 3.35 8.02
CA PHE A 124 15.13 3.96 8.07
C PHE A 124 15.20 5.48 8.04
N LEU A 125 16.04 6.09 8.89
CA LEU A 125 16.24 7.55 8.90
C LEU A 125 16.81 8.07 7.57
N SER A 126 17.71 7.31 6.93
CA SER A 126 18.24 7.65 5.61
C SER A 126 17.14 7.65 4.53
N HIS A 127 16.29 6.62 4.51
CA HIS A 127 15.16 6.54 3.58
C HIS A 127 14.14 7.66 3.83
N LEU A 128 13.83 7.93 5.10
CA LEU A 128 12.90 9.00 5.48
C LEU A 128 13.46 10.39 5.12
N LYS A 129 14.78 10.59 5.26
CA LYS A 129 15.49 11.80 4.80
C LYS A 129 15.40 11.98 3.30
N LYS A 130 15.59 10.92 2.54
CA LYS A 130 15.40 10.98 1.08
C LYS A 130 13.96 11.38 0.73
N LEU A 131 12.96 10.87 1.45
CA LEU A 131 11.56 11.26 1.25
C LEU A 131 11.25 12.71 1.67
N SER A 132 11.99 13.30 2.63
CA SER A 132 11.84 14.71 2.99
C SER A 132 12.57 15.67 2.03
N GLU A 133 13.74 15.25 1.53
CA GLU A 133 14.59 16.03 0.62
C GLU A 133 14.11 16.01 -0.82
N VAL A 134 13.41 14.94 -1.21
CA VAL A 134 12.51 15.01 -2.36
C VAL A 134 11.42 15.98 -1.93
N SER A 135 11.67 17.27 -2.14
CA SER A 135 10.57 18.17 -2.35
C SER A 135 9.66 17.46 -3.35
N MET A 136 8.40 17.28 -2.99
CA MET A 136 7.36 17.03 -3.98
C MET A 136 7.20 18.26 -4.91
N ASP A 137 8.23 19.11 -5.04
CA ASP A 137 8.41 20.01 -6.15
C ASP A 137 8.80 19.19 -7.37
N LYS A 138 7.76 18.84 -8.12
CA LYS A 138 7.82 18.62 -9.57
C LYS A 138 8.66 17.42 -10.00
N VAL A 139 8.25 16.24 -9.56
CA VAL A 139 7.99 15.23 -10.58
C VAL A 139 6.51 15.37 -10.92
N SER A 140 6.17 16.39 -11.73
CA SER A 140 4.92 16.39 -12.50
C SER A 140 5.03 15.31 -13.59
N ASP A 141 5.31 14.08 -13.17
CA ASP A 141 5.08 12.95 -14.03
C ASP A 141 3.58 12.82 -14.05
N LYS A 142 2.97 13.24 -15.16
CA LYS A 142 1.53 13.15 -15.38
C LYS A 142 1.01 11.75 -15.08
N ASN A 143 1.86 10.72 -15.13
CA ASN A 143 1.52 9.36 -14.72
C ASN A 143 1.34 9.23 -13.21
N VAL A 144 2.18 9.88 -12.38
CA VAL A 144 2.05 9.88 -10.91
C VAL A 144 0.80 10.64 -10.48
N ASP A 145 0.54 11.80 -11.10
CA ASP A 145 -0.69 12.57 -10.84
C ASP A 145 -1.92 11.75 -11.25
N PHE A 146 -1.91 11.18 -12.45
CA PHE A 146 -2.99 10.30 -12.93
C PHE A 146 -3.21 9.09 -12.02
N VAL A 147 -2.14 8.41 -11.61
CA VAL A 147 -2.24 7.24 -10.72
C VAL A 147 -2.78 7.65 -9.35
N THR A 148 -2.37 8.80 -8.82
CA THR A 148 -2.85 9.30 -7.52
C THR A 148 -4.33 9.66 -7.59
N GLU A 149 -4.73 10.44 -8.61
CA GLU A 149 -6.12 10.87 -8.83
C GLU A 149 -7.06 9.68 -9.12
N ASN A 150 -6.54 8.63 -9.76
CA ASN A 150 -7.34 7.47 -10.18
C ASN A 150 -7.01 6.20 -9.39
N PHE A 151 -6.33 6.29 -8.25
CA PHE A 151 -5.74 5.13 -7.57
C PHE A 151 -6.76 4.02 -7.29
N THR A 152 -7.90 4.39 -6.70
CA THR A 152 -8.99 3.45 -6.41
C THR A 152 -9.58 2.85 -7.70
N ALA A 153 -9.73 3.68 -8.74
CA ALA A 153 -10.25 3.24 -10.03
C ALA A 153 -9.28 2.26 -10.71
N LEU A 154 -7.96 2.49 -10.62
CA LEU A 154 -6.93 1.60 -11.16
C LEU A 154 -6.91 0.25 -10.44
N ILE A 155 -6.99 0.24 -9.11
CA ILE A 155 -7.11 -1.02 -8.34
C ILE A 155 -8.36 -1.80 -8.77
N LYS A 156 -9.51 -1.11 -8.90
CA LYS A 156 -10.74 -1.72 -9.40
C LYS A 156 -10.59 -2.22 -10.84
N SER A 157 -9.91 -1.48 -11.71
CA SER A 157 -9.65 -1.89 -13.10
C SER A 157 -8.79 -3.16 -13.17
N VAL A 158 -7.77 -3.30 -12.32
CA VAL A 158 -6.97 -4.54 -12.24
C VAL A 158 -7.86 -5.73 -11.85
N GLN A 159 -8.72 -5.56 -10.83
CA GLN A 159 -9.66 -6.61 -10.41
C GLN A 159 -10.65 -6.98 -11.53
N LEU A 160 -11.20 -5.99 -12.24
CA LEU A 160 -12.11 -6.22 -13.35
C LEU A 160 -11.43 -6.93 -14.53
N LEU A 161 -10.17 -6.60 -14.81
CA LEU A 161 -9.37 -7.28 -15.84
C LEU A 161 -9.10 -8.74 -15.48
N GLU A 162 -8.85 -9.06 -14.21
CA GLU A 162 -8.74 -10.43 -13.74
C GLU A 162 -10.06 -11.19 -13.87
N MET A 163 -11.18 -10.57 -13.48
CA MET A 163 -12.51 -11.16 -13.66
C MET A 163 -12.83 -11.42 -15.13
N TYR A 164 -12.48 -10.47 -16.00
CA TYR A 164 -12.64 -10.61 -17.45
C TYR A 164 -11.81 -11.76 -18.00
N GLN A 165 -10.53 -11.87 -17.62
CA GLN A 165 -9.66 -12.98 -18.03
C GLN A 165 -10.24 -14.35 -17.62
N ASN A 166 -10.78 -14.45 -16.41
CA ASN A 166 -11.41 -15.69 -15.91
C ASN A 166 -12.68 -16.03 -16.70
N ALA A 167 -13.55 -15.03 -16.95
CA ALA A 167 -14.77 -15.23 -17.73
C ALA A 167 -14.47 -15.71 -19.16
N ILE A 168 -13.51 -15.10 -19.85
CA ILE A 168 -13.09 -15.54 -21.19
C ILE A 168 -12.48 -16.94 -21.16
N THR A 169 -11.72 -17.29 -20.12
CA THR A 169 -11.13 -18.64 -19.98
C THR A 169 -12.20 -19.71 -19.80
N GLU A 170 -13.19 -19.47 -18.95
CA GLU A 170 -14.29 -20.42 -18.73
C GLU A 170 -15.19 -20.54 -19.96
N GLU A 171 -15.51 -19.44 -20.64
CA GLU A 171 -16.27 -19.46 -21.89
C GLU A 171 -15.53 -20.28 -22.96
N ALA A 172 -14.23 -20.03 -23.16
CA ALA A 172 -13.44 -20.76 -24.14
C ALA A 172 -13.37 -22.26 -23.81
N LYS A 173 -13.28 -22.61 -22.52
CA LYS A 173 -13.32 -24.00 -22.06
C LYS A 173 -14.69 -24.63 -22.31
N SER A 174 -15.79 -23.90 -22.08
CA SER A 174 -17.15 -24.36 -22.35
C SER A 174 -17.33 -24.67 -23.84
N VAL A 175 -16.96 -23.73 -24.73
CA VAL A 175 -17.04 -23.91 -26.19
C VAL A 175 -16.23 -25.12 -26.66
N VAL A 176 -15.01 -25.29 -26.15
CA VAL A 176 -14.20 -26.46 -26.50
C VAL A 176 -14.82 -27.77 -25.99
N SER A 177 -15.45 -27.77 -24.81
CA SER A 177 -16.12 -28.95 -24.24
C SER A 177 -17.41 -29.32 -24.98
N GLU A 178 -18.07 -28.35 -25.63
CA GLU A 178 -19.24 -28.62 -26.49
C GLU A 178 -18.85 -29.28 -27.82
N VAL A 179 -17.70 -28.88 -28.38
CA VAL A 179 -17.20 -29.40 -29.65
C VAL A 179 -16.44 -30.73 -29.47
N LEU A 180 -15.70 -30.86 -28.37
CA LEU A 180 -14.89 -32.03 -28.06
C LEU A 180 -15.46 -32.74 -26.83
N PRO A 181 -15.74 -34.05 -26.88
CA PRO A 181 -16.31 -34.81 -25.76
C PRO A 181 -15.30 -35.08 -24.63
N ASP A 182 -14.32 -34.20 -24.44
CA ASP A 182 -13.29 -34.32 -23.43
C ASP A 182 -13.70 -33.61 -22.14
N ILE A 183 -13.71 -34.38 -21.05
CA ILE A 183 -14.08 -33.90 -19.72
C ILE A 183 -12.89 -33.19 -19.06
N HIS A 184 -11.66 -33.38 -19.58
CA HIS A 184 -10.44 -32.84 -18.99
C HIS A 184 -9.70 -31.91 -19.97
N ILE A 185 -10.02 -30.62 -19.86
CA ILE A 185 -9.29 -29.56 -20.56
C ILE A 185 -8.43 -28.82 -19.55
N ALA A 186 -7.11 -28.97 -19.66
CA ALA A 186 -6.16 -28.17 -18.90
C ALA A 186 -6.05 -26.77 -19.49
N THR A 187 -5.90 -25.76 -18.64
CA THR A 187 -5.75 -24.36 -19.06
C THR A 187 -4.41 -23.79 -18.61
N GLY A 188 -3.86 -22.88 -19.40
CA GLY A 188 -2.66 -22.11 -19.07
C GLY A 188 -2.75 -20.71 -19.66
N ILE A 189 -2.15 -19.72 -19.01
CA ILE A 189 -2.23 -18.31 -19.46
C ILE A 189 -0.83 -17.74 -19.57
N ASN A 190 -0.54 -17.13 -20.73
CA ASN A 190 0.71 -16.43 -21.00
C ASN A 190 0.45 -14.97 -21.36
N ASN A 191 1.33 -14.10 -20.87
CA ASN A 191 1.37 -12.68 -21.26
C ASN A 191 2.38 -12.53 -22.39
N TRP A 192 1.91 -12.12 -23.56
CA TRP A 192 2.75 -11.89 -24.74
C TRP A 192 3.02 -10.40 -24.94
N LYS A 193 4.03 -10.08 -25.75
CA LYS A 193 4.42 -8.69 -26.04
C LYS A 193 3.23 -7.93 -26.65
N GLY A 194 3.06 -6.66 -26.28
CA GLY A 194 2.02 -5.78 -26.85
C GLY A 194 0.64 -5.93 -26.20
N TYR A 195 0.59 -6.30 -24.92
CA TYR A 195 -0.66 -6.52 -24.15
C TYR A 195 -1.50 -7.73 -24.60
N TYR A 196 -0.90 -8.64 -25.35
CA TYR A 196 -1.54 -9.87 -25.79
C TYR A 196 -1.67 -10.83 -24.61
N LYS A 197 -2.84 -11.47 -24.50
CA LYS A 197 -3.14 -12.51 -23.52
C LYS A 197 -3.46 -13.79 -24.25
N ALA A 198 -2.66 -14.82 -24.01
CA ALA A 198 -2.80 -16.13 -24.65
C ALA A 198 -3.33 -17.15 -23.64
N ILE A 199 -4.54 -17.63 -23.87
CA ILE A 199 -5.19 -18.69 -23.09
C ILE A 199 -5.02 -20.00 -23.86
N HIS A 200 -4.23 -20.90 -23.31
CA HIS A 200 -4.00 -22.25 -23.83
C HIS A 200 -5.06 -23.19 -23.28
N LEU A 201 -5.72 -23.91 -24.19
CA LEU A 201 -6.71 -24.96 -23.92
C LEU A 201 -6.11 -26.27 -24.42
N MET A 202 -5.90 -27.21 -23.51
CA MET A 202 -5.23 -28.48 -23.79
C MET A 202 -6.16 -29.64 -23.43
N PRO A 203 -6.99 -30.10 -24.38
CA PRO A 203 -7.79 -31.32 -24.21
C PRO A 203 -6.86 -32.51 -23.96
N GLY A 204 -7.11 -33.27 -22.89
CA GLY A 204 -6.36 -34.48 -22.54
C GLY A 204 -6.29 -35.50 -23.68
N CYS A 205 -7.36 -35.61 -24.47
CA CYS A 205 -7.46 -36.51 -25.61
C CYS A 205 -6.52 -36.17 -26.79
N TRP A 206 -5.92 -34.98 -26.83
CA TRP A 206 -5.14 -34.50 -27.98
C TRP A 206 -3.63 -34.69 -27.87
N GLY A 207 -3.12 -35.06 -26.70
CA GLY A 207 -1.67 -35.26 -26.52
C GLY A 207 -1.16 -34.93 -25.13
N GLN A 208 -2.00 -35.02 -24.10
CA GLN A 208 -1.60 -34.86 -22.70
C GLN A 208 -0.82 -33.55 -22.45
N GLY A 209 -1.31 -32.43 -23.00
CA GLY A 209 -0.68 -31.11 -22.87
C GLY A 209 0.36 -30.75 -23.94
N LYS A 210 0.62 -31.62 -24.93
CA LYS A 210 1.51 -31.33 -26.08
C LYS A 210 0.78 -30.86 -27.34
N THR A 211 -0.53 -30.85 -27.32
CA THR A 211 -1.36 -30.36 -28.42
C THR A 211 -2.52 -29.61 -27.82
N GLY A 212 -2.87 -28.49 -28.44
CA GLY A 212 -3.90 -27.63 -27.92
C GLY A 212 -4.27 -26.50 -28.85
N ILE A 213 -5.17 -25.68 -28.36
CA ILE A 213 -5.63 -24.46 -29.01
C ILE A 213 -5.24 -23.30 -28.12
N THR A 214 -4.87 -22.17 -28.72
CA THR A 214 -4.67 -20.92 -28.01
C THR A 214 -5.71 -19.92 -28.48
N LEU A 215 -6.53 -19.43 -27.56
CA LEU A 215 -7.31 -18.23 -27.74
C LEU A 215 -6.45 -17.04 -27.32
N VAL A 216 -6.28 -16.07 -28.21
CA VAL A 216 -5.53 -14.84 -27.93
C VAL A 216 -6.47 -13.65 -28.00
N TYR A 217 -6.33 -12.74 -27.03
CA TYR A 217 -7.02 -11.46 -27.05
C TYR A 217 -6.07 -10.30 -26.73
N ARG A 218 -6.35 -9.13 -27.32
CA ARG A 218 -5.60 -7.88 -27.10
C ARG A 218 -6.50 -6.66 -27.32
N PRO A 219 -6.11 -5.45 -26.87
CA PRO A 219 -6.76 -4.22 -27.30
C PRO A 219 -6.69 -4.07 -28.83
N SER A 220 -7.82 -3.78 -29.45
CA SER A 220 -7.92 -3.55 -30.89
C SER A 220 -7.11 -2.32 -31.31
N GLU A 221 -6.36 -2.47 -32.40
CA GLU A 221 -5.63 -1.36 -33.02
C GLU A 221 -6.55 -0.45 -33.86
N ASP A 222 -7.65 -1.00 -34.38
CA ASP A 222 -8.55 -0.33 -35.31
C ASP A 222 -9.75 0.32 -34.62
N VAL A 223 -10.19 -0.24 -33.49
CA VAL A 223 -11.39 0.22 -32.76
C VAL A 223 -11.02 0.52 -31.31
N ARG A 224 -11.21 1.77 -30.91
CA ARG A 224 -10.95 2.21 -29.54
C ARG A 224 -11.86 1.45 -28.56
N ASP A 225 -11.28 1.03 -27.44
CA ASP A 225 -11.95 0.36 -26.30
C ASP A 225 -12.56 -1.01 -26.62
N GLU A 226 -12.19 -1.65 -27.74
CA GLU A 226 -12.57 -3.02 -28.06
C GLU A 226 -11.40 -3.99 -27.90
N ALA A 227 -11.71 -5.26 -27.63
CA ALA A 227 -10.75 -6.34 -27.67
C ALA A 227 -10.91 -7.10 -29.00
N GLU A 228 -9.80 -7.38 -29.67
CA GLU A 228 -9.79 -8.29 -30.81
C GLU A 228 -9.33 -9.68 -30.38
N PHE A 229 -9.86 -10.69 -31.07
CA PHE A 229 -9.63 -12.09 -30.73
C PHE A 229 -9.16 -12.87 -31.96
N TYR A 230 -8.24 -13.80 -31.75
CA TYR A 230 -7.91 -14.81 -32.74
C TYR A 230 -7.56 -16.14 -32.08
N VAL A 231 -7.71 -17.21 -32.87
CA VAL A 231 -7.50 -18.57 -32.40
C VAL A 231 -6.48 -19.25 -33.30
N TYR A 232 -5.54 -19.98 -32.73
CA TYR A 232 -4.67 -20.86 -33.49
C TYR A 232 -4.39 -22.16 -32.74
N GLY A 233 -4.26 -23.25 -33.50
CA GLY A 233 -3.91 -24.57 -32.98
C GLY A 233 -2.41 -24.83 -33.05
N TRP A 234 -1.90 -25.66 -32.15
CA TRP A 234 -0.49 -26.06 -32.12
C TRP A 234 -0.32 -27.52 -31.72
N ILE A 235 0.74 -28.15 -32.25
CA ILE A 235 1.16 -29.53 -32.01
C ILE A 235 2.66 -29.49 -31.73
N HIS A 236 3.11 -30.09 -30.62
CA HIS A 236 4.52 -30.25 -30.27
C HIS A 236 4.98 -31.71 -30.37
#